data_AF-S9UB42-F1
#
_entry.id   AF-S9UB42-F1
#
_cell.length_a   1.000
_cell.length_b   1.000
_cell.length_c   1.000
_cell.angle_alpha   90.00
_cell.angle_beta   90.00
_cell.angle_gamma   90.00
#
_symmetry.space_group_name_H-M   'P 1'
#
loop_
_entity.id
_entity.type
_entity.pdbx_description
1 polymer ?
#
loop_
_entity_poly.entity_id
_entity_poly.type
_entity_poly.pdbx_seq_one_letter_code
_entity_poly.pdbx_strand_id
1 'polypeptide(L)'
;MQADGDKERAVEIVEAIEVNGVRRCDVYFFLQSSSATLIACPTVHHALEGAAGLGGTPTAEWQQGLGDLDFVLFDASVDASTDRTGRQVDYSFLASRPTPPRRAGETHAQRAQALRQWMQECFQNVGGPSTADQLKSFSPSLAFEYDSYLKNIGEPQGRHVEVEVGKDTATLTIPLLLSHSVQVRQSLTDLATLYARYTHAPWQSHQNVTVADFDLCIVFSNAQRSLTVCAERLAVRVEDEAGSSSYVPFLHSCIDLRALPQYASKTQSGSSFMDYVPLLEGALYHNIREPLHFMSVVASVAAHFGDPIDMSASCYELGTGGGTPPLVKTATFCVVDHDTSCSFMINLHYYSGRDYPSVGIVSNQYLSPCGHALLRGKLRFPPKEAPPRDADGFFDANRLGEAIVHGALQCMSSLVGQL
;
A
#
# COMPACT_ATOMS: atom_id res chain seq x y z
N MET A 1 -37.79 -16.53 27.34
CA MET A 1 -36.96 -15.33 27.25
C MET A 1 -35.56 -15.73 27.71
N GLN A 2 -34.90 -16.57 26.91
CA GLN A 2 -33.86 -16.19 25.94
C GLN A 2 -32.64 -15.63 26.66
N ALA A 3 -31.78 -16.58 27.05
CA ALA A 3 -30.47 -16.36 27.61
C ALA A 3 -29.56 -15.74 26.56
N ASP A 4 -28.83 -14.71 26.95
CA ASP A 4 -27.63 -14.22 26.28
C ASP A 4 -26.69 -15.40 26.04
N GLY A 5 -26.61 -15.84 24.79
CA GLY A 5 -25.64 -16.83 24.35
C GLY A 5 -24.30 -16.13 24.15
N ASP A 6 -23.33 -16.51 24.98
CA ASP A 6 -21.91 -16.20 24.83
C ASP A 6 -21.48 -16.16 23.37
N LYS A 7 -21.25 -14.95 22.84
CA LYS A 7 -20.47 -14.75 21.62
C LYS A 7 -18.98 -14.85 21.97
N GLU A 8 -18.55 -16.00 22.48
CA GLU A 8 -17.13 -16.34 22.54
C GLU A 8 -16.65 -16.75 21.14
N ARG A 9 -16.27 -15.76 20.32
CA ARG A 9 -15.44 -15.99 19.12
C ARG A 9 -13.98 -15.81 19.53
N ALA A 10 -13.25 -16.91 19.67
CA ALA A 10 -11.85 -16.89 20.09
C ALA A 10 -10.91 -17.17 18.90
N VAL A 11 -10.14 -16.12 18.58
CA VAL A 11 -8.80 -16.06 17.96
C VAL A 11 -8.60 -16.69 16.58
N GLU A 12 -8.40 -15.81 15.60
CA GLU A 12 -7.89 -16.05 14.26
C GLU A 12 -6.36 -16.14 14.31
N ILE A 13 -5.80 -17.35 14.27
CA ILE A 13 -4.37 -17.52 14.02
C ILE A 13 -4.20 -17.71 12.52
N VAL A 14 -3.56 -16.75 11.87
CA VAL A 14 -3.13 -16.85 10.47
C VAL A 14 -1.73 -17.44 10.48
N GLU A 15 -1.59 -18.68 10.00
CA GLU A 15 -0.28 -19.28 9.79
C GLU A 15 -0.04 -19.55 8.30
N ALA A 16 1.14 -19.19 7.83
CA ALA A 16 1.61 -19.49 6.49
C ALA A 16 2.08 -20.95 6.42
N ILE A 17 1.64 -21.70 5.40
CA ILE A 17 2.29 -22.96 5.06
C ILE A 17 3.49 -22.66 4.18
N GLU A 18 4.67 -22.92 4.73
CA GLU A 18 5.94 -22.79 4.03
C GLU A 18 6.53 -24.16 3.73
N VAL A 19 6.96 -24.37 2.50
CA VAL A 19 7.67 -25.58 2.06
C VAL A 19 8.95 -25.16 1.36
N ASN A 20 10.10 -25.58 1.88
CA ASN A 20 11.43 -25.15 1.42
C ASN A 20 11.58 -23.61 1.40
N GLY A 21 11.00 -22.92 2.38
CA GLY A 21 11.01 -21.45 2.44
C GLY A 21 10.15 -20.79 1.36
N VAL A 22 9.12 -21.47 0.82
CA VAL A 22 8.13 -20.89 -0.09
C VAL A 22 6.76 -20.98 0.56
N ARG A 23 6.13 -19.83 0.84
CA ARG A 23 4.73 -19.75 1.29
C ARG A 23 3.82 -20.26 0.17
N ARG A 24 2.97 -21.24 0.48
CA ARG A 24 2.10 -21.93 -0.47
C ARG A 24 0.63 -21.57 -0.29
N CYS A 25 0.19 -21.39 0.94
CA CYS A 25 -1.16 -20.94 1.26
C CYS A 25 -1.23 -20.43 2.69
N ASP A 26 -2.27 -19.64 2.94
CA ASP A 26 -2.64 -19.19 4.28
C ASP A 26 -3.65 -20.11 4.91
N VAL A 27 -3.44 -20.34 6.20
CA VAL A 27 -4.25 -21.23 6.99
C VAL A 27 -4.80 -20.48 8.18
N TYR A 28 -6.12 -20.52 8.30
CA TYR A 28 -6.87 -19.85 9.35
C TYR A 28 -7.37 -20.88 10.35
N PHE A 29 -7.08 -20.64 11.63
CA PHE A 29 -7.61 -21.42 12.74
C PHE A 29 -8.83 -20.72 13.34
N PHE A 30 -9.94 -21.45 13.45
CA PHE A 30 -11.14 -21.02 14.18
C PHE A 30 -11.36 -21.93 15.38
N LEU A 31 -11.37 -21.35 16.59
CA LEU A 31 -11.69 -22.08 17.81
C LEU A 31 -13.13 -21.74 18.22
N GLN A 32 -14.01 -22.75 18.23
CA GLN A 32 -15.36 -22.61 18.76
C GLN A 32 -15.53 -23.62 19.90
N SER A 33 -15.54 -23.14 21.14
CA SER A 33 -15.89 -23.72 22.47
C SER A 33 -15.57 -25.21 22.79
N SER A 34 -15.61 -26.13 21.83
CA SER A 34 -15.27 -27.56 21.94
C SER A 34 -14.64 -28.16 20.66
N SER A 35 -14.48 -27.39 19.59
CA SER A 35 -13.96 -27.81 18.29
C SER A 35 -13.01 -26.75 17.71
N ALA A 36 -11.91 -27.21 17.10
CA ALA A 36 -11.06 -26.38 16.26
C ALA A 36 -11.39 -26.69 14.80
N THR A 37 -11.69 -25.67 14.02
CA THR A 37 -11.87 -25.79 12.57
C THR A 37 -10.67 -25.15 11.89
N LEU A 38 -9.94 -25.95 11.13
CA LEU A 38 -8.86 -25.49 10.28
C LEU A 38 -9.40 -25.21 8.88
N ILE A 39 -9.19 -23.99 8.38
CA ILE A 39 -9.55 -23.62 7.02
C ILE A 39 -8.29 -23.17 6.28
N ALA A 40 -7.86 -23.95 5.30
CA ALA A 40 -6.80 -23.55 4.39
C ALA A 40 -7.43 -22.90 3.16
N CYS A 41 -7.34 -21.58 3.03
CA CYS A 41 -7.90 -20.88 1.87
C CYS A 41 -7.27 -19.49 1.69
N PRO A 42 -6.76 -19.14 0.49
CA PRO A 42 -6.28 -17.78 0.21
C PRO A 42 -7.40 -16.73 0.18
N THR A 43 -8.66 -17.14 0.10
CA THR A 43 -9.83 -16.25 -0.07
C THR A 43 -10.83 -16.32 1.08
N VAL A 44 -10.50 -17.04 2.16
CA VAL A 44 -11.37 -17.15 3.36
C VAL A 44 -11.66 -15.80 3.99
N HIS A 45 -10.70 -14.89 3.97
CA HIS A 45 -10.90 -13.53 4.47
C HIS A 45 -12.03 -12.81 3.69
N HIS A 46 -12.05 -12.91 2.36
CA HIS A 46 -13.11 -12.32 1.52
C HIS A 46 -14.47 -13.02 1.67
N ALA A 47 -14.51 -14.34 1.84
CA ALA A 47 -15.74 -15.07 2.09
C ALA A 47 -16.36 -14.71 3.46
N LEU A 48 -15.52 -14.47 4.47
CA LEU A 48 -15.94 -14.07 5.81
C LEU A 48 -16.39 -12.60 5.88
N GLU A 49 -15.68 -11.69 5.21
CA GLU A 49 -16.09 -10.28 5.07
C GLU A 49 -17.41 -10.14 4.29
N GLY A 50 -17.57 -10.90 3.20
CA GLY A 50 -18.82 -10.96 2.43
C GLY A 50 -20.00 -11.45 3.27
N ALA A 51 -19.79 -12.46 4.12
CA ALA A 51 -20.82 -12.96 5.03
C ALA A 51 -21.15 -11.97 6.17
N ALA A 52 -20.14 -11.26 6.70
CA ALA A 52 -20.32 -10.27 7.75
C ALA A 52 -21.03 -8.99 7.25
N GLY A 53 -20.77 -8.57 6.01
CA GLY A 53 -21.39 -7.39 5.40
C GLY A 53 -22.87 -7.53 5.04
N LEU A 54 -23.39 -8.75 4.94
CA LEU A 54 -24.78 -9.03 4.56
C LEU A 54 -25.74 -9.21 5.74
N GLY A 55 -25.28 -9.04 6.99
CA GLY A 55 -26.13 -9.18 8.18
C GLY A 55 -26.72 -10.58 8.38
N GLY A 56 -26.29 -11.56 7.59
CA GLY A 56 -26.67 -12.96 7.70
C GLY A 56 -25.64 -13.71 8.53
N THR A 57 -26.09 -14.57 9.43
CA THR A 57 -25.29 -15.74 9.81
C THR A 57 -24.91 -16.48 8.52
N PRO A 58 -23.63 -16.84 8.30
CA PRO A 58 -23.24 -17.62 7.14
C PRO A 58 -23.96 -18.97 7.18
N THR A 59 -25.09 -19.07 6.48
CA THR A 59 -25.72 -20.33 6.14
C THR A 59 -25.07 -20.84 4.86
N ALA A 60 -23.75 -21.08 4.92
CA ALA A 60 -23.26 -22.22 4.17
C ALA A 60 -23.96 -23.41 4.83
N GLU A 61 -24.69 -24.23 4.08
CA GLU A 61 -25.20 -25.49 4.58
C GLU A 61 -23.99 -26.40 4.84
N TRP A 62 -23.35 -26.19 6.00
CA TRP A 62 -22.33 -27.07 6.54
C TRP A 62 -23.03 -28.41 6.75
N GLN A 63 -22.76 -29.39 5.88
CA GLN A 63 -23.37 -30.71 6.00
C GLN A 63 -22.95 -31.32 7.35
N GLN A 64 -23.81 -31.18 8.35
CA GLN A 64 -23.74 -31.93 9.60
C GLN A 64 -24.02 -33.39 9.25
N GLY A 65 -22.96 -34.17 9.06
CA GLY A 65 -23.13 -35.59 8.80
C GLY A 65 -21.89 -36.27 8.26
N LEU A 66 -20.86 -36.40 9.09
CA LEU A 66 -20.03 -37.60 9.30
C LEU A 66 -18.98 -37.20 10.36
N GLY A 67 -18.76 -38.06 11.34
CA GLY A 67 -18.02 -37.76 12.57
C GLY A 67 -16.60 -37.22 12.34
N ASP A 68 -16.13 -36.49 13.36
CA ASP A 68 -14.78 -35.91 13.49
C ASP A 68 -14.47 -34.77 12.49
N LEU A 69 -14.96 -33.57 12.85
CA LEU A 69 -14.58 -32.28 12.25
C LEU A 69 -13.06 -32.08 12.35
N ASP A 70 -12.33 -32.34 11.26
CA ASP A 70 -10.86 -32.22 11.25
C ASP A 70 -10.28 -31.44 10.04
N PHE A 71 -11.03 -31.12 8.99
CA PHE A 71 -10.58 -30.27 7.86
C PHE A 71 -11.80 -29.80 7.07
N VAL A 72 -11.91 -28.50 6.73
CA VAL A 72 -12.85 -28.04 5.70
C VAL A 72 -12.03 -27.47 4.55
N LEU A 73 -12.08 -28.15 3.39
CA LEU A 73 -11.67 -27.56 2.12
C LEU A 73 -12.83 -26.72 1.61
N PHE A 74 -12.61 -25.42 1.44
CA PHE A 74 -13.58 -24.57 0.78
C PHE A 74 -13.59 -24.95 -0.71
N ASP A 75 -14.71 -25.53 -1.17
CA ASP A 75 -14.92 -25.81 -2.58
C ASP A 75 -15.28 -24.48 -3.27
N ALA A 76 -14.30 -23.89 -3.96
CA ALA A 76 -14.44 -22.64 -4.70
C ALA A 76 -15.48 -22.72 -5.85
N SER A 77 -16.04 -23.90 -6.15
CA SER A 77 -17.15 -24.03 -7.10
C SER A 77 -18.46 -23.38 -6.62
N VAL A 78 -18.58 -23.06 -5.32
CA VAL A 78 -19.84 -22.54 -4.74
C VAL A 78 -19.98 -21.01 -4.84
N ASP A 79 -18.89 -20.27 -5.06
CA ASP A 79 -18.96 -18.79 -5.11
C ASP A 79 -18.00 -18.15 -6.14
N ALA A 80 -17.89 -18.76 -7.32
CA ALA A 80 -17.12 -18.25 -8.45
C ALA A 80 -17.57 -16.85 -8.97
N SER A 81 -18.67 -16.28 -8.45
CA SER A 81 -19.21 -14.99 -8.90
C SER A 81 -18.71 -13.76 -8.12
N THR A 82 -18.07 -13.93 -6.96
CA THR A 82 -17.65 -12.80 -6.10
C THR A 82 -16.14 -12.66 -5.94
N ASP A 83 -15.37 -13.68 -6.32
CA ASP A 83 -13.91 -13.65 -6.24
C ASP A 83 -13.28 -12.87 -7.42
N ARG A 84 -12.91 -11.62 -7.17
CA ARG A 84 -12.21 -10.76 -8.14
C ARG A 84 -10.76 -11.19 -8.40
N THR A 85 -10.24 -12.19 -7.70
CA THR A 85 -8.85 -12.66 -7.86
C THR A 85 -8.72 -13.92 -8.73
N GLY A 86 -9.79 -14.69 -8.92
CA GLY A 86 -9.78 -15.90 -9.76
C GLY A 86 -8.77 -16.98 -9.33
N ARG A 87 -8.31 -16.94 -8.07
CA ARG A 87 -7.30 -17.88 -7.53
C ARG A 87 -7.95 -19.25 -7.26
N GLN A 88 -7.82 -20.18 -8.21
CA GLN A 88 -8.11 -21.60 -7.95
C GLN A 88 -6.88 -22.25 -7.30
N VAL A 89 -7.02 -22.71 -6.05
CA VAL A 89 -6.00 -23.52 -5.38
C VAL A 89 -6.33 -25.00 -5.56
N ASP A 90 -5.39 -25.75 -6.12
CA ASP A 90 -5.47 -27.21 -6.22
C ASP A 90 -5.10 -27.85 -4.87
N TYR A 91 -6.07 -28.42 -4.17
CA TYR A 91 -5.89 -29.11 -2.88
C TYR A 91 -5.63 -30.60 -3.01
N SER A 92 -5.47 -31.13 -4.23
CA SER A 92 -5.20 -32.56 -4.45
C SER A 92 -3.94 -33.06 -3.72
N PHE A 93 -3.00 -32.17 -3.41
CA PHE A 93 -1.78 -32.48 -2.67
C PHE A 93 -2.04 -33.06 -1.27
N LEU A 94 -3.16 -32.71 -0.63
CA LEU A 94 -3.54 -33.20 0.70
C LEU A 94 -3.90 -34.69 0.71
N ALA A 95 -4.21 -35.27 -0.44
CA ALA A 95 -4.49 -36.71 -0.56
C ALA A 95 -3.23 -37.58 -0.52
N SER A 96 -2.03 -36.98 -0.55
CA SER A 96 -0.76 -37.72 -0.63
C SER A 96 -0.35 -38.43 0.66
N ARG A 97 -0.91 -38.03 1.81
CA ARG A 97 -0.71 -38.73 3.08
C ARG A 97 -2.00 -38.75 3.89
N PRO A 98 -2.26 -39.82 4.67
CA PRO A 98 -3.39 -39.83 5.59
C PRO A 98 -3.22 -38.73 6.64
N THR A 99 -4.33 -38.03 6.92
CA THR A 99 -4.39 -37.01 7.97
C THR A 99 -3.98 -37.60 9.33
N PRO A 100 -3.17 -36.89 10.15
CA PRO A 100 -2.75 -37.40 11.44
C PRO A 100 -3.97 -37.63 12.35
N PRO A 101 -4.07 -38.79 13.03
CA PRO A 101 -5.17 -39.05 13.96
C PRO A 101 -5.05 -38.17 15.21
N ARG A 102 -6.19 -37.71 15.74
CA ARG A 102 -6.23 -36.91 16.97
C ARG A 102 -5.82 -37.74 18.18
N ARG A 103 -4.95 -37.20 19.04
CA ARG A 103 -4.52 -37.89 20.27
C ARG A 103 -5.43 -37.51 21.45
N ALA A 104 -5.72 -38.46 22.32
CA ALA A 104 -6.50 -38.20 23.53
C ALA A 104 -5.75 -37.22 24.45
N GLY A 105 -6.39 -36.11 24.83
CA GLY A 105 -5.79 -35.05 25.66
C GLY A 105 -4.90 -34.05 24.92
N GLU A 106 -4.85 -34.11 23.58
CA GLU A 106 -4.11 -33.16 22.74
C GLU A 106 -4.69 -31.74 22.84
N THR A 107 -3.81 -30.74 23.04
CA THR A 107 -4.22 -29.33 23.06
C THR A 107 -4.46 -28.79 21.64
N HIS A 108 -5.21 -27.70 21.51
CA HIS A 108 -5.47 -27.07 20.21
C HIS A 108 -4.19 -26.65 19.47
N ALA A 109 -3.21 -26.10 20.19
CA ALA A 109 -1.92 -25.72 19.61
C ALA A 109 -1.12 -26.94 19.10
N GLN A 110 -1.17 -28.06 19.82
CA GLN A 110 -0.52 -29.31 19.40
C GLN A 110 -1.18 -29.88 18.14
N ARG A 111 -2.52 -29.86 18.09
CA ARG A 111 -3.28 -30.30 16.90
C ARG A 111 -2.98 -29.43 15.68
N ALA A 112 -2.94 -28.11 15.88
CA ALA A 112 -2.61 -27.13 14.85
C ALA A 112 -1.22 -27.38 14.24
N GLN A 113 -0.22 -27.57 15.11
CA GLN A 113 1.14 -27.87 14.69
C GLN A 113 1.22 -29.21 13.93
N ALA A 114 0.50 -30.25 14.37
CA ALA A 114 0.48 -31.55 13.72
C ALA A 114 -0.15 -31.50 12.32
N LEU A 115 -1.28 -30.77 12.16
CA LEU A 115 -1.93 -30.60 10.86
C LEU A 115 -1.08 -29.75 9.92
N ARG A 116 -0.43 -28.69 10.42
CA ARG A 116 0.54 -27.90 9.64
C ARG A 116 1.68 -28.76 9.13
N GLN A 117 2.32 -29.51 10.02
CA GLN A 117 3.43 -30.39 9.65
C GLN A 117 2.97 -31.42 8.62
N TRP A 118 1.78 -32.00 8.78
CA TRP A 118 1.19 -32.91 7.80
C TRP A 118 0.95 -32.24 6.45
N MET A 119 0.41 -31.01 6.39
CA MET A 119 0.22 -30.30 5.11
C MET A 119 1.55 -30.00 4.43
N GLN A 120 2.56 -29.57 5.20
CA GLN A 120 3.92 -29.37 4.68
C GLN A 120 4.51 -30.66 4.10
N GLU A 121 4.33 -31.78 4.81
CA GLU A 121 4.77 -33.10 4.37
C GLU A 121 3.99 -33.64 3.16
N CYS A 122 2.69 -33.34 3.07
CA CYS A 122 1.86 -33.66 1.89
C CYS A 122 2.39 -32.92 0.66
N PHE A 123 2.68 -31.63 0.80
CA PHE A 123 3.29 -30.84 -0.27
C PHE A 123 4.66 -31.38 -0.69
N GLN A 124 5.53 -31.74 0.26
CA GLN A 124 6.85 -32.31 -0.04
C GLN A 124 6.76 -33.62 -0.82
N ASN A 125 5.75 -34.45 -0.56
CA ASN A 125 5.58 -35.77 -1.16
C ASN A 125 4.90 -35.77 -2.53
N VAL A 126 4.14 -34.72 -2.89
CA VAL A 126 3.39 -34.68 -4.15
C VAL A 126 4.28 -34.49 -5.36
N GLY A 127 5.57 -34.17 -5.18
CA GLY A 127 6.56 -34.26 -6.24
C GLY A 127 6.13 -33.53 -7.53
N GLY A 128 5.44 -32.41 -7.39
CA GLY A 128 5.26 -31.50 -8.51
C GLY A 128 6.64 -31.04 -8.98
N PRO A 129 6.86 -30.81 -10.28
CA PRO A 129 8.09 -30.20 -10.75
C PRO A 129 8.36 -28.95 -9.91
N SER A 130 9.59 -28.80 -9.40
CA SER A 130 9.92 -27.63 -8.58
C SER A 130 9.56 -26.36 -9.36
N THR A 131 9.25 -25.25 -8.68
CA THR A 131 8.97 -23.97 -9.36
C THR A 131 10.07 -23.62 -10.37
N ALA A 132 11.32 -23.95 -10.05
CA ALA A 132 12.46 -23.82 -10.96
C ALA A 132 12.36 -24.74 -12.19
N ASP A 133 11.89 -25.98 -12.05
CA ASP A 133 11.71 -26.91 -13.18
C ASP A 133 10.51 -26.54 -14.06
N GLN A 134 9.42 -26.05 -13.46
CA GLN A 134 8.28 -25.48 -14.17
C GLN A 134 8.73 -24.27 -14.99
N LEU A 135 9.46 -23.32 -14.38
CA LEU A 135 10.02 -22.18 -15.08
C LEU A 135 11.04 -22.58 -16.14
N LYS A 136 11.90 -23.58 -15.91
CA LYS A 136 12.85 -24.07 -16.94
C LYS A 136 12.12 -24.62 -18.16
N SER A 137 11.02 -25.34 -17.93
CA SER A 137 10.17 -25.86 -19.02
C SER A 137 9.46 -24.74 -19.78
N PHE A 138 9.07 -23.68 -19.07
CA PHE A 138 8.43 -22.50 -19.64
C PHE A 138 9.43 -21.63 -20.41
N SER A 139 10.52 -21.20 -19.76
CA SER A 139 11.60 -20.38 -20.34
C SER A 139 12.89 -20.55 -19.52
N PRO A 140 13.95 -21.14 -20.10
CA PRO A 140 15.25 -21.27 -19.43
C PRO A 140 15.84 -19.92 -18.98
N SER A 141 15.60 -18.86 -19.75
CA SER A 141 16.06 -17.51 -19.42
C SER A 141 15.36 -16.95 -18.18
N LEU A 142 14.03 -17.10 -18.09
CA LEU A 142 13.26 -16.65 -16.93
C LEU A 142 13.63 -17.45 -15.67
N ALA A 143 13.82 -18.76 -15.82
CA ALA A 143 14.27 -19.61 -14.72
C ALA A 143 15.64 -19.19 -14.18
N PHE A 144 16.58 -18.82 -15.06
CA PHE A 144 17.88 -18.32 -14.65
C PHE A 144 17.80 -16.98 -13.90
N GLU A 145 16.97 -16.05 -14.37
CA GLU A 145 16.77 -14.76 -13.69
C GLU A 145 16.11 -14.95 -12.32
N TYR A 146 15.09 -15.80 -12.23
CA TYR A 146 14.43 -16.17 -10.98
C TYR A 146 15.40 -16.79 -9.97
N ASP A 147 16.16 -17.81 -10.38
CA ASP A 147 17.13 -18.49 -9.52
C ASP A 147 18.25 -17.54 -9.06
N SER A 148 18.72 -16.68 -9.98
CA SER A 148 19.72 -15.65 -9.68
C SER A 148 19.20 -14.62 -8.68
N TYR A 149 17.95 -14.19 -8.83
CA TYR A 149 17.32 -13.24 -7.91
C TYR A 149 17.12 -13.87 -6.53
N LEU A 150 16.53 -15.07 -6.45
CA LEU A 150 16.31 -15.79 -5.19
C LEU A 150 17.60 -16.03 -4.40
N LYS A 151 18.69 -16.39 -5.05
CA LYS A 151 19.98 -16.64 -4.38
C LYS A 151 20.55 -15.38 -3.72
N ASN A 152 20.26 -14.20 -4.27
CA ASN A 152 20.81 -12.94 -3.78
C ASN A 152 19.94 -12.28 -2.70
N ILE A 153 18.66 -12.62 -2.61
CA ILE A 153 17.76 -12.15 -1.55
C ILE A 153 17.80 -13.03 -0.29
N GLY A 154 18.73 -14.00 -0.23
CA GLY A 154 18.93 -14.95 0.87
C GLY A 154 18.87 -14.30 2.26
N GLU A 155 17.79 -14.63 2.96
CA GLU A 155 17.23 -14.20 4.26
C GLU A 155 18.12 -13.48 5.29
N PRO A 156 17.56 -12.45 5.98
CA PRO A 156 16.69 -12.68 7.14
C PRO A 156 15.25 -12.13 7.06
N GLN A 157 14.80 -11.58 5.92
CA GLN A 157 13.53 -10.81 5.81
C GLN A 157 12.37 -11.50 5.07
N GLY A 158 12.46 -12.79 4.71
CA GLY A 158 11.31 -13.51 4.12
C GLY A 158 10.78 -12.94 2.80
N ARG A 159 11.65 -12.40 1.91
CA ARG A 159 11.24 -12.05 0.54
C ARG A 159 10.93 -13.33 -0.23
N HIS A 160 9.65 -13.70 -0.27
CA HIS A 160 9.17 -14.85 -1.03
C HIS A 160 8.57 -14.38 -2.36
N VAL A 161 9.12 -14.86 -3.47
CA VAL A 161 8.57 -14.59 -4.80
C VAL A 161 7.58 -15.70 -5.13
N GLU A 162 6.30 -15.35 -5.31
CA GLU A 162 5.29 -16.29 -5.77
C GLU A 162 5.39 -16.44 -7.30
N VAL A 163 5.23 -17.66 -7.79
CA VAL A 163 5.29 -17.96 -9.22
C VAL A 163 4.15 -18.89 -9.59
N GLU A 164 3.38 -18.48 -10.60
CA GLU A 164 2.33 -19.27 -11.21
C GLU A 164 2.70 -19.51 -12.68
N VAL A 165 2.88 -20.77 -13.07
CA VAL A 165 3.23 -21.15 -14.44
C VAL A 165 2.01 -21.80 -15.10
N GLY A 166 1.41 -21.09 -16.05
CA GLY A 166 0.38 -21.60 -16.95
C GLY A 166 0.98 -22.23 -18.20
N LYS A 167 0.11 -22.61 -19.14
CA LYS A 167 0.52 -23.26 -20.41
C LYS A 167 1.36 -22.33 -21.30
N ASP A 168 0.90 -21.10 -21.48
CA ASP A 168 1.51 -20.12 -22.39
C ASP A 168 1.93 -18.81 -21.68
N THR A 169 1.67 -18.72 -20.38
CA THR A 169 1.93 -17.55 -19.54
C THR A 169 2.55 -17.94 -18.20
N ALA A 170 3.38 -17.07 -17.64
CA ALA A 170 3.87 -17.20 -16.27
C ALA A 170 3.71 -15.86 -15.53
N THR A 171 3.26 -15.91 -14.28
CA THR A 171 3.11 -14.74 -13.43
C THR A 171 4.10 -14.81 -12.28
N LEU A 172 4.85 -13.75 -12.06
CA LEU A 172 5.74 -13.57 -10.92
C LEU A 172 5.19 -12.47 -10.03
N THR A 173 5.07 -12.73 -8.73
CA THR A 173 4.69 -11.76 -7.71
C THR A 173 5.87 -11.56 -6.76
N ILE A 174 6.41 -10.34 -6.72
CA ILE A 174 7.59 -9.98 -5.93
C ILE A 174 7.17 -8.96 -4.86
N PRO A 175 7.25 -9.29 -3.56
CA PRO A 175 6.97 -8.33 -2.50
C PRO A 175 8.06 -7.26 -2.44
N LEU A 176 7.64 -6.01 -2.34
CA LEU A 176 8.49 -4.82 -2.35
C LEU A 176 8.52 -4.15 -0.99
N LEU A 177 9.55 -3.32 -0.78
CA LEU A 177 9.72 -2.44 0.37
C LEU A 177 9.78 -3.15 1.73
N LEU A 178 10.03 -4.47 1.77
CA LEU A 178 10.06 -5.22 3.04
C LEU A 178 11.05 -4.63 4.06
N SER A 179 12.20 -4.15 3.57
CA SER A 179 13.23 -3.49 4.38
C SER A 179 12.82 -2.11 4.91
N HIS A 180 11.81 -1.49 4.29
CA HIS A 180 11.29 -0.16 4.62
C HIS A 180 9.85 -0.21 5.18
N SER A 181 9.31 -1.40 5.44
CA SER A 181 7.89 -1.61 5.80
C SER A 181 7.44 -0.79 7.01
N VAL A 182 8.31 -0.63 8.02
CA VAL A 182 8.03 0.21 9.20
C VAL A 182 8.04 1.69 8.83
N GLN A 183 9.04 2.16 8.08
CA GLN A 183 9.14 3.56 7.67
C GLN A 183 7.99 3.96 6.73
N VAL A 184 7.55 3.06 5.86
CA VAL A 184 6.42 3.26 4.96
C VAL A 184 5.14 3.44 5.76
N ARG A 185 4.82 2.52 6.68
CA ARG A 185 3.63 2.63 7.55
C ARG A 185 3.66 3.91 8.39
N GLN A 186 4.81 4.25 8.96
CA GLN A 186 4.96 5.50 9.71
C GLN A 186 4.72 6.72 8.81
N SER A 187 5.31 6.74 7.61
CA SER A 187 5.16 7.88 6.69
C SER A 187 3.71 8.07 6.24
N LEU A 188 2.98 6.98 5.97
CA LEU A 188 1.55 7.03 5.62
C LEU A 188 0.70 7.48 6.82
N THR A 189 1.05 7.04 8.03
CA THR A 189 0.38 7.45 9.28
C THR A 189 0.58 8.95 9.55
N ASP A 190 1.80 9.45 9.41
CA ASP A 190 2.14 10.86 9.59
C ASP A 190 1.42 11.73 8.54
N LEU A 191 1.34 11.23 7.30
CA LEU A 191 0.62 11.88 6.21
C LEU A 191 -0.88 12.01 6.53
N ALA A 192 -1.54 10.92 6.94
CA ALA A 192 -2.94 10.95 7.34
C ALA A 192 -3.17 11.91 8.52
N THR A 193 -2.28 11.87 9.52
CA THR A 193 -2.36 12.72 10.71
C THR A 193 -2.26 14.21 10.38
N LEU A 194 -1.28 14.60 9.55
CA LEU A 194 -1.12 15.99 9.12
C LEU A 194 -2.30 16.43 8.24
N TYR A 195 -2.75 15.58 7.32
CA TYR A 195 -3.86 15.93 6.43
C TYR A 195 -5.15 16.14 7.20
N ALA A 196 -5.46 15.25 8.14
CA ALA A 196 -6.64 15.38 8.98
C ALA A 196 -6.63 16.62 9.89
N ARG A 197 -5.45 16.97 10.43
CA ARG A 197 -5.27 18.21 11.22
C ARG A 197 -5.72 19.44 10.43
N TYR A 198 -5.26 19.57 9.18
CA TYR A 198 -5.50 20.77 8.36
C TYR A 198 -6.84 20.76 7.63
N THR A 199 -7.43 19.59 7.39
CA THR A 199 -8.77 19.48 6.79
C THR A 199 -9.88 19.41 7.85
N HIS A 200 -9.52 19.45 9.14
CA HIS A 200 -10.43 19.25 10.27
C HIS A 200 -11.28 17.97 10.16
N ALA A 201 -10.77 16.97 9.44
CA ALA A 201 -11.43 15.71 9.24
C ALA A 201 -11.24 14.81 10.47
N PRO A 202 -12.18 13.87 10.75
CA PRO A 202 -12.18 13.07 11.97
C PRO A 202 -11.11 11.97 11.90
N TRP A 203 -9.86 12.32 12.18
CA TRP A 203 -8.76 11.37 12.43
C TRP A 203 -8.37 11.49 13.90
N GLN A 204 -8.43 10.38 14.61
CA GLN A 204 -8.04 10.36 16.01
C GLN A 204 -6.52 10.21 16.10
N SER A 205 -5.88 10.93 17.02
CA SER A 205 -4.41 11.00 17.16
C SER A 205 -3.71 9.67 17.49
N HIS A 206 -4.47 8.59 17.70
CA HIS A 206 -3.97 7.26 17.99
C HIS A 206 -4.23 6.26 16.86
N GLN A 207 -4.89 6.67 15.77
CA GLN A 207 -5.14 5.81 14.60
C GLN A 207 -3.86 5.68 13.77
N ASN A 208 -3.47 4.43 13.49
CA ASN A 208 -2.29 4.13 12.68
C ASN A 208 -2.63 3.31 11.43
N VAL A 209 -1.74 3.38 10.44
CA VAL A 209 -1.72 2.43 9.33
C VAL A 209 -1.14 1.12 9.83
N THR A 210 -1.95 0.06 9.82
CA THR A 210 -1.58 -1.27 10.33
C THR A 210 -0.84 -2.08 9.29
N VAL A 211 -1.31 -2.02 8.04
CA VAL A 211 -0.78 -2.76 6.89
C VAL A 211 -0.45 -1.80 5.74
N ALA A 212 0.70 -1.99 5.10
CA ALA A 212 1.11 -1.26 3.90
C ALA A 212 2.01 -2.16 3.04
N ASP A 213 1.38 -3.01 2.24
CA ASP A 213 2.05 -4.00 1.40
C ASP A 213 2.04 -3.58 -0.07
N PHE A 214 3.13 -3.88 -0.76
CA PHE A 214 3.35 -3.53 -2.16
C PHE A 214 3.90 -4.73 -2.90
N ASP A 215 3.17 -5.22 -3.88
CA ASP A 215 3.57 -6.39 -4.67
C ASP A 215 3.71 -6.03 -6.15
N LEU A 216 4.85 -6.39 -6.73
CA LEU A 216 5.09 -6.31 -8.16
C LEU A 216 4.61 -7.59 -8.83
N CYS A 217 3.60 -7.48 -9.69
CA CYS A 217 3.09 -8.57 -10.50
C CYS A 217 3.55 -8.40 -11.96
N ILE A 218 4.37 -9.33 -12.44
CA ILE A 218 4.81 -9.36 -13.85
C ILE A 218 4.25 -10.60 -14.52
N VAL A 219 3.55 -10.39 -15.63
CA VAL A 219 3.00 -11.47 -16.47
C VAL A 219 3.85 -11.59 -17.73
N PHE A 220 4.38 -12.80 -17.93
CA PHE A 220 5.16 -13.20 -19.09
C PHE A 220 4.32 -14.06 -20.02
N SER A 221 4.56 -13.96 -21.33
CA SER A 221 4.11 -14.94 -22.31
C SER A 221 5.32 -15.58 -23.00
N ASN A 222 5.14 -16.85 -23.37
CA ASN A 222 6.08 -17.58 -24.20
C ASN A 222 5.41 -18.22 -25.44
N ALA A 223 4.37 -17.59 -25.99
CA ALA A 223 3.58 -18.14 -27.10
C ALA A 223 4.38 -18.39 -28.40
N GLN A 224 5.62 -17.88 -28.53
CA GLN A 224 6.47 -18.02 -29.73
C GLN A 224 7.91 -18.47 -29.43
N ARG A 225 8.18 -19.10 -28.28
CA ARG A 225 9.56 -19.37 -27.79
C ARG A 225 10.40 -18.10 -27.60
N SER A 226 9.74 -16.96 -27.48
CA SER A 226 10.32 -15.66 -27.14
C SER A 226 9.60 -15.17 -25.91
N LEU A 227 10.37 -14.88 -24.86
CA LEU A 227 9.85 -14.39 -23.60
C LEU A 227 9.47 -12.91 -23.74
N THR A 228 8.19 -12.60 -23.57
CA THR A 228 7.69 -11.22 -23.64
C THR A 228 6.92 -10.85 -22.38
N VAL A 229 7.18 -9.66 -21.84
CA VAL A 229 6.38 -9.09 -20.74
C VAL A 229 5.06 -8.60 -21.31
N CYS A 230 3.95 -9.20 -20.87
CA CYS A 230 2.59 -8.88 -21.33
C CYS A 230 1.94 -7.82 -20.46
N ALA A 231 2.18 -7.89 -19.16
CA ALA A 231 1.66 -6.93 -18.20
C ALA A 231 2.63 -6.79 -17.03
N GLU A 232 2.67 -5.59 -16.48
CA GLU A 232 3.38 -5.25 -15.26
C GLU A 232 2.47 -4.37 -14.43
N ARG A 233 2.24 -4.76 -13.18
CA ARG A 233 1.30 -4.10 -12.27
C ARG A 233 1.87 -4.07 -10.87
N LEU A 234 1.51 -3.03 -10.13
CA LEU A 234 1.75 -2.94 -8.69
C LEU A 234 0.41 -3.11 -7.97
N ALA A 235 0.33 -4.14 -7.14
CA ALA A 235 -0.74 -4.26 -6.17
C ALA A 235 -0.32 -3.51 -4.90
N VAL A 236 -1.24 -2.70 -4.37
CA VAL A 236 -1.01 -1.92 -3.16
C VAL A 236 -2.13 -2.25 -2.19
N ARG A 237 -1.77 -2.66 -0.98
CA ARG A 237 -2.72 -2.91 0.11
C ARG A 237 -2.37 -1.99 1.28
N VAL A 238 -3.32 -1.14 1.66
CA VAL A 238 -3.20 -0.27 2.83
C VAL A 238 -4.41 -0.50 3.72
N GLU A 239 -4.17 -0.70 5.01
CA GLU A 239 -5.22 -0.84 6.02
C GLU A 239 -4.94 0.09 7.20
N ASP A 240 -6.01 0.63 7.79
CA ASP A 240 -5.95 1.48 8.97
C ASP A 240 -6.92 1.01 10.06
N GLU A 241 -6.71 1.50 11.28
CA GLU A 241 -7.54 1.17 12.45
C GLU A 241 -8.92 1.88 12.44
N ALA A 242 -9.18 2.71 11.42
CA ALA A 242 -10.25 3.69 11.45
C ALA A 242 -11.61 3.18 10.92
N GLY A 243 -11.67 1.98 10.32
CA GLY A 243 -12.91 1.35 9.87
C GLY A 243 -13.77 2.27 8.98
N SER A 244 -14.93 2.73 9.46
CA SER A 244 -15.84 3.61 8.71
C SER A 244 -15.32 5.03 8.45
N SER A 245 -14.30 5.48 9.18
CA SER A 245 -13.62 6.77 8.97
C SER A 245 -12.23 6.58 8.35
N SER A 246 -12.07 5.53 7.55
CA SER A 246 -10.80 5.16 6.93
C SER A 246 -10.26 6.22 5.98
N TYR A 247 -8.96 6.49 6.09
CA TYR A 247 -8.20 7.35 5.20
C TYR A 247 -7.53 6.54 4.09
N VAL A 248 -7.72 5.23 4.03
CA VAL A 248 -7.20 4.36 2.96
C VAL A 248 -7.47 4.91 1.56
N PRO A 249 -8.68 5.39 1.20
CA PRO A 249 -8.91 6.00 -0.12
C PRO A 249 -8.03 7.24 -0.39
N PHE A 250 -7.84 8.08 0.63
CA PHE A 250 -6.96 9.24 0.55
C PHE A 250 -5.48 8.82 0.42
N LEU A 251 -5.02 7.85 1.21
CA LEU A 251 -3.65 7.34 1.15
C LEU A 251 -3.35 6.74 -0.23
N HIS A 252 -4.26 5.94 -0.79
CA HIS A 252 -4.13 5.47 -2.17
C HIS A 252 -4.07 6.61 -3.17
N SER A 253 -4.87 7.68 -2.96
CA SER A 253 -4.82 8.86 -3.83
C SER A 253 -3.47 9.61 -3.79
N CYS A 254 -2.65 9.39 -2.77
CA CYS A 254 -1.35 10.04 -2.60
C CYS A 254 -0.18 9.26 -3.21
N ILE A 255 -0.33 7.95 -3.45
CA ILE A 255 0.74 7.09 -3.98
C ILE A 255 0.77 7.17 -5.52
N ASP A 256 1.72 7.90 -6.10
CA ASP A 256 1.87 7.95 -7.56
C ASP A 256 2.61 6.70 -8.10
N LEU A 257 1.95 5.98 -9.01
CA LEU A 257 2.46 4.75 -9.62
C LEU A 257 2.83 4.92 -11.11
N ARG A 258 2.58 6.08 -11.72
CA ARG A 258 2.63 6.24 -13.19
C ARG A 258 4.03 6.47 -13.74
N ALA A 259 4.89 7.15 -12.98
CA ALA A 259 6.26 7.48 -13.37
C ALA A 259 7.29 6.44 -12.87
N LEU A 260 6.84 5.26 -12.49
CA LEU A 260 7.71 4.21 -12.00
C LEU A 260 8.48 3.55 -13.16
N PRO A 261 9.74 3.14 -12.93
CA PRO A 261 10.46 2.32 -13.87
C PRO A 261 9.64 1.08 -14.25
N GLN A 262 9.70 0.66 -15.51
CA GLN A 262 9.01 -0.55 -15.99
C GLN A 262 10.03 -1.58 -16.45
N TYR A 263 9.86 -2.83 -16.01
CA TYR A 263 10.73 -3.94 -16.38
C TYR A 263 10.74 -4.16 -17.90
N ALA A 264 9.58 -4.07 -18.55
CA ALA A 264 9.45 -4.25 -20.01
C ALA A 264 10.33 -3.29 -20.84
N SER A 265 10.57 -2.08 -20.34
CA SER A 265 11.46 -1.09 -20.99
C SER A 265 12.95 -1.37 -20.76
N LYS A 266 13.27 -2.13 -19.71
CA LYS A 266 14.63 -2.40 -19.23
C LYS A 266 15.18 -3.76 -19.71
N THR A 267 14.31 -4.69 -20.07
CA THR A 267 14.70 -5.95 -20.73
C THR A 267 15.39 -5.71 -22.07
N GLN A 268 15.03 -4.64 -22.80
CA GLN A 268 15.72 -4.25 -24.04
C GLN A 268 17.16 -3.77 -23.82
N SER A 269 17.49 -3.31 -22.61
CA SER A 269 18.84 -2.90 -22.20
C SER A 269 19.64 -4.01 -21.51
N GLY A 270 19.11 -5.24 -21.43
CA GLY A 270 19.77 -6.36 -20.77
C GLY A 270 19.78 -6.30 -19.24
N SER A 271 18.88 -5.52 -18.63
CA SER A 271 18.75 -5.41 -17.18
C SER A 271 17.99 -6.61 -16.60
N SER A 272 18.45 -7.12 -15.46
CA SER A 272 17.86 -8.26 -14.75
C SER A 272 16.95 -7.81 -13.60
N PHE A 273 16.21 -8.75 -12.98
CA PHE A 273 15.48 -8.45 -11.73
C PHE A 273 16.36 -7.87 -10.62
N MET A 274 17.64 -8.26 -10.57
CA MET A 274 18.59 -7.76 -9.57
C MET A 274 18.87 -6.25 -9.70
N ASP A 275 18.83 -5.73 -10.91
CA ASP A 275 19.04 -4.30 -11.18
C ASP A 275 17.73 -3.53 -11.12
N TYR A 276 16.66 -4.18 -11.58
CA TYR A 276 15.36 -3.57 -11.74
C TYR A 276 14.63 -3.37 -10.41
N VAL A 277 14.53 -4.42 -9.58
CA VAL A 277 13.71 -4.36 -8.35
C VAL A 277 14.23 -3.29 -7.38
N PRO A 278 15.53 -3.17 -7.07
CA PRO A 278 16.00 -2.10 -6.19
C PRO A 278 15.75 -0.69 -6.74
N LEU A 279 15.84 -0.52 -8.07
CA LEU A 279 15.56 0.74 -8.74
C LEU A 279 14.06 1.10 -8.66
N LEU A 280 13.18 0.12 -8.83
CA LEU A 280 11.74 0.27 -8.62
C LEU A 280 11.43 0.59 -7.16
N GLU A 281 11.99 -0.15 -6.21
CA GLU A 281 11.80 0.08 -4.77
C GLU A 281 12.22 1.49 -4.36
N GLY A 282 13.38 1.97 -4.84
CA GLY A 282 13.83 3.33 -4.58
C GLY A 282 12.89 4.40 -5.14
N ALA A 283 12.41 4.22 -6.37
CA ALA A 283 11.45 5.14 -6.98
C ALA A 283 10.08 5.12 -6.26
N LEU A 284 9.58 3.93 -5.91
CA LEU A 284 8.31 3.76 -5.21
C LEU A 284 8.38 4.36 -3.80
N TYR A 285 9.45 4.09 -3.06
CA TYR A 285 9.66 4.66 -1.73
C TYR A 285 9.71 6.20 -1.77
N HIS A 286 10.39 6.77 -2.76
CA HIS A 286 10.42 8.22 -2.98
C HIS A 286 9.01 8.78 -3.23
N ASN A 287 8.21 8.13 -4.08
CA ASN A 287 6.83 8.56 -4.38
C ASN A 287 5.90 8.47 -3.16
N ILE A 288 6.11 7.49 -2.26
CA ILE A 288 5.36 7.36 -1.01
C ILE A 288 5.70 8.48 -0.03
N ARG A 289 6.98 8.87 0.03
CA ARG A 289 7.49 9.89 0.96
C ARG A 289 7.16 11.32 0.54
N GLU A 290 7.05 11.58 -0.76
CA GLU A 290 6.88 12.93 -1.30
C GLU A 290 5.61 13.68 -0.82
N PRO A 291 4.41 13.06 -0.74
CA PRO A 291 3.24 13.71 -0.16
C PRO A 291 3.45 14.13 1.30
N LEU A 292 4.13 13.30 2.10
CA LEU A 292 4.48 13.66 3.48
C LEU A 292 5.46 14.84 3.52
N HIS A 293 6.44 14.88 2.62
CA HIS A 293 7.35 16.01 2.50
C HIS A 293 6.58 17.31 2.19
N PHE A 294 5.65 17.28 1.22
CA PHE A 294 4.77 18.43 0.94
C PHE A 294 4.00 18.89 2.19
N MET A 295 3.37 17.97 2.91
CA MET A 295 2.64 18.27 4.15
C MET A 295 3.55 18.85 5.25
N SER A 296 4.80 18.42 5.31
CA SER A 296 5.80 18.94 6.24
C SER A 296 6.17 20.40 5.90
N VAL A 297 6.29 20.73 4.61
CA VAL A 297 6.49 22.12 4.15
C VAL A 297 5.28 22.97 4.51
N VAL A 298 4.06 22.48 4.26
CA VAL A 298 2.81 23.16 4.64
C VAL A 298 2.79 23.42 6.15
N ALA A 299 3.18 22.45 6.97
CA ALA A 299 3.23 22.61 8.41
C ALA A 299 4.22 23.69 8.87
N SER A 300 5.39 23.77 8.23
CA SER A 300 6.38 24.82 8.50
C SER A 300 5.86 26.23 8.15
N VAL A 301 5.16 26.36 7.02
CA VAL A 301 4.51 27.62 6.60
C VAL A 301 3.34 27.98 7.53
N ALA A 302 2.53 26.99 7.92
CA ALA A 302 1.39 27.17 8.79
C ALA A 302 1.76 27.67 10.19
N ALA A 303 2.97 27.34 10.67
CA ALA A 303 3.49 27.88 11.93
C ALA A 303 3.61 29.41 11.94
N HIS A 304 3.63 30.05 10.78
CA HIS A 304 3.75 31.51 10.63
C HIS A 304 2.47 32.19 10.16
N PHE A 305 1.74 31.56 9.23
CA PHE A 305 0.54 32.16 8.62
C PHE A 305 -0.79 31.57 9.12
N GLY A 306 -0.75 30.62 10.05
CA GLY A 306 -1.92 29.86 10.50
C GLY A 306 -2.25 28.70 9.56
N ASP A 307 -3.33 27.98 9.87
CA ASP A 307 -3.74 26.80 9.09
C ASP A 307 -4.18 27.21 7.65
N PRO A 308 -3.89 26.37 6.65
CA PRO A 308 -4.33 26.63 5.28
C PRO A 308 -5.87 26.60 5.19
N ILE A 309 -6.42 27.49 4.37
CA ILE A 309 -7.88 27.54 4.11
C ILE A 309 -8.33 26.52 3.06
N ASP A 310 -7.39 26.04 2.24
CA ASP A 310 -7.61 24.99 1.25
C ASP A 310 -6.30 24.25 0.98
N MET A 311 -6.38 22.94 0.73
CA MET A 311 -5.22 22.08 0.54
C MET A 311 -5.55 20.81 -0.24
N SER A 312 -4.67 20.44 -1.16
CA SER A 312 -4.72 19.19 -1.90
C SER A 312 -3.34 18.53 -1.92
N ALA A 313 -3.22 17.39 -1.24
CA ALA A 313 -2.02 16.56 -1.23
C ALA A 313 -2.11 15.37 -2.21
N SER A 314 -3.31 15.07 -2.71
CA SER A 314 -3.60 13.93 -3.57
C SER A 314 -2.97 14.06 -4.95
N CYS A 315 -2.45 12.94 -5.44
CA CYS A 315 -1.95 12.77 -6.80
C CYS A 315 -3.05 12.38 -7.79
N TYR A 316 -4.27 12.06 -7.31
CA TYR A 316 -5.45 11.73 -8.10
C TYR A 316 -6.70 12.46 -7.57
N GLU A 317 -7.68 12.69 -8.43
CA GLU A 317 -9.01 13.11 -7.97
C GLU A 317 -9.67 11.99 -7.17
N LEU A 318 -10.16 12.32 -5.96
CA LEU A 318 -10.92 11.40 -5.12
C LEU A 318 -12.24 11.04 -5.82
N GLY A 319 -12.39 9.78 -6.25
CA GLY A 319 -13.67 9.23 -6.72
C GLY A 319 -13.83 9.05 -8.24
N THR A 320 -12.83 9.40 -9.06
CA THR A 320 -12.86 9.10 -10.51
C THR A 320 -11.73 8.14 -10.85
N GLY A 321 -12.07 6.88 -11.12
CA GLY A 321 -11.13 5.86 -11.62
C GLY A 321 -10.63 6.19 -13.04
N GLY A 322 -9.82 7.23 -13.18
CA GLY A 322 -9.21 7.65 -14.45
C GLY A 322 -9.30 9.14 -14.80
N GLY A 323 -9.59 10.04 -13.86
CA GLY A 323 -9.51 11.49 -14.12
C GLY A 323 -8.07 11.97 -14.35
N THR A 324 -7.88 12.94 -15.25
CA THR A 324 -6.59 13.67 -15.39
C THR A 324 -6.25 14.31 -14.04
N PRO A 325 -5.15 13.91 -13.39
CA PRO A 325 -4.90 14.34 -12.03
C PRO A 325 -4.52 15.81 -11.95
N PRO A 326 -4.72 16.46 -10.79
CA PRO A 326 -4.06 17.71 -10.52
C PRO A 326 -2.55 17.47 -10.60
N LEU A 327 -1.90 18.11 -11.58
CA LEU A 327 -0.45 18.01 -11.82
C LEU A 327 0.42 18.50 -10.64
N VAL A 328 -0.20 19.03 -9.59
CA VAL A 328 0.43 19.90 -8.58
C VAL A 328 -0.29 19.74 -7.24
N LYS A 329 0.48 19.52 -6.16
CA LYS A 329 -0.03 19.57 -4.79
C LYS A 329 -0.16 21.05 -4.38
N THR A 330 -1.26 21.44 -3.76
CA THR A 330 -1.57 22.85 -3.50
C THR A 330 -1.92 23.12 -2.05
N ALA A 331 -1.53 24.29 -1.55
CA ALA A 331 -1.99 24.81 -0.27
C ALA A 331 -2.24 26.31 -0.38
N THR A 332 -3.32 26.79 0.23
CA THR A 332 -3.71 28.19 0.19
C THR A 332 -3.80 28.72 1.61
N PHE A 333 -3.12 29.84 1.87
CA PHE A 333 -3.18 30.53 3.15
C PHE A 333 -3.83 31.90 2.97
N CYS A 334 -4.52 32.38 4.01
CA CYS A 334 -5.09 33.71 4.04
C CYS A 334 -4.60 34.44 5.29
N VAL A 335 -3.90 35.55 5.09
CA VAL A 335 -3.38 36.40 6.16
C VAL A 335 -4.11 37.73 6.12
N VAL A 336 -4.62 38.18 7.25
CA VAL A 336 -5.26 39.49 7.40
C VAL A 336 -4.38 40.34 8.29
N ASP A 337 -3.89 41.44 7.76
CA ASP A 337 -3.05 42.38 8.50
C ASP A 337 -3.82 43.67 8.78
N HIS A 338 -4.10 43.90 10.07
CA HIS A 338 -4.84 45.06 10.53
C HIS A 338 -4.07 46.36 10.32
N ASP A 339 -2.75 46.34 10.52
CA ASP A 339 -1.93 47.55 10.50
C ASP A 339 -1.82 48.12 9.09
N THR A 340 -1.72 47.25 8.08
CA THR A 340 -1.71 47.66 6.66
C THR A 340 -3.10 47.70 6.03
N SER A 341 -4.16 47.29 6.74
CA SER A 341 -5.52 47.18 6.20
C SER A 341 -5.62 46.29 4.95
N CYS A 342 -4.67 45.35 4.81
CA CYS A 342 -4.52 44.46 3.67
C CYS A 342 -4.77 43.00 4.05
N SER A 343 -5.37 42.26 3.13
CA SER A 343 -5.49 40.81 3.17
C SER A 343 -4.62 40.21 2.08
N PHE A 344 -3.98 39.10 2.39
CA PHE A 344 -3.06 38.41 1.49
C PHE A 344 -3.48 36.95 1.33
N MET A 345 -3.70 36.55 0.10
CA MET A 345 -3.88 35.15 -0.28
C MET A 345 -2.55 34.62 -0.81
N ILE A 346 -2.03 33.57 -0.19
CA ILE A 346 -0.75 32.94 -0.53
C ILE A 346 -1.04 31.55 -1.09
N ASN A 347 -0.81 31.37 -2.39
CA ASN A 347 -1.08 30.14 -3.12
C ASN A 347 0.23 29.40 -3.39
N LEU A 348 0.40 28.25 -2.74
CA LEU A 348 1.54 27.35 -2.90
C LEU A 348 1.21 26.28 -3.94
N HIS A 349 2.06 26.15 -4.95
CA HIS A 349 2.02 25.11 -5.97
C HIS A 349 3.28 24.27 -5.90
N TYR A 350 3.17 23.07 -5.33
CA TYR A 350 4.25 22.12 -5.14
C TYR A 350 4.26 21.07 -6.26
N TYR A 351 5.40 20.97 -6.96
CA TYR A 351 5.58 20.07 -8.10
C TYR A 351 6.40 18.84 -7.73
N SER A 352 7.57 19.08 -7.12
CA SER A 352 8.45 18.01 -6.64
C SER A 352 9.15 18.46 -5.37
N GLY A 353 9.61 17.50 -4.56
CA GLY A 353 10.44 17.81 -3.39
C GLY A 353 11.86 18.24 -3.73
N ARG A 354 12.25 18.20 -5.01
CA ARG A 354 13.60 18.54 -5.46
C ARG A 354 13.72 19.96 -6.01
N ASP A 355 12.60 20.60 -6.27
CA ASP A 355 12.48 21.89 -6.91
C ASP A 355 11.76 22.89 -6.01
N TYR A 356 12.01 24.18 -6.23
CA TYR A 356 11.26 25.21 -5.52
C TYR A 356 9.79 25.21 -5.97
N PRO A 357 8.83 25.31 -5.03
CA PRO A 357 7.42 25.41 -5.40
C PRO A 357 7.14 26.78 -6.04
N SER A 358 6.08 26.88 -6.84
CA SER A 358 5.62 28.18 -7.34
C SER A 358 4.69 28.82 -6.31
N VAL A 359 5.08 29.97 -5.75
CA VAL A 359 4.26 30.70 -4.76
C VAL A 359 3.74 31.99 -5.35
N GLY A 360 2.41 32.12 -5.45
CA GLY A 360 1.72 33.34 -5.86
C GLY A 360 1.11 34.05 -4.65
N ILE A 361 1.16 35.38 -4.63
CA ILE A 361 0.59 36.19 -3.55
C ILE A 361 -0.33 37.24 -4.16
N VAL A 362 -1.56 37.29 -3.67
CA VAL A 362 -2.55 38.29 -4.07
C VAL A 362 -2.88 39.16 -2.87
N SER A 363 -2.75 40.47 -3.02
CA SER A 363 -3.10 41.44 -1.97
C SER A 363 -4.40 42.16 -2.31
N ASN A 364 -5.23 42.35 -1.29
CA ASN A 364 -6.49 43.09 -1.37
C ASN A 364 -6.66 43.99 -0.15
N GLN A 365 -6.87 45.30 -0.36
CA GLN A 365 -7.27 46.22 0.71
C GLN A 365 -8.72 45.95 1.10
N TYR A 366 -8.95 45.61 2.37
CA TYR A 366 -10.30 45.29 2.87
C TYR A 366 -10.88 46.40 3.76
N LEU A 367 -10.04 47.34 4.21
CA LEU A 367 -10.44 48.55 4.92
C LEU A 367 -9.96 49.77 4.13
N SER A 368 -10.84 50.75 3.94
CA SER A 368 -10.56 52.01 3.22
C SER A 368 -9.92 51.84 1.82
N PRO A 369 -10.58 51.13 0.89
CA PRO A 369 -9.99 50.82 -0.42
C PRO A 369 -9.68 52.08 -1.22
N CYS A 370 -8.42 52.27 -1.60
CA CYS A 370 -7.93 53.43 -2.36
C CYS A 370 -8.24 53.35 -3.87
N GLY A 371 -9.08 52.40 -4.31
CA GLY A 371 -9.45 52.21 -5.72
C GLY A 371 -8.42 51.44 -6.57
N HIS A 372 -7.36 50.90 -5.96
CA HIS A 372 -6.40 50.04 -6.66
C HIS A 372 -6.97 48.63 -6.92
N ALA A 373 -6.72 48.11 -8.12
CA ALA A 373 -7.01 46.72 -8.47
C ALA A 373 -6.20 45.74 -7.61
N LEU A 374 -6.67 44.49 -7.50
CA LEU A 374 -5.95 43.39 -6.86
C LEU A 374 -4.47 43.36 -7.28
N LEU A 375 -3.56 43.61 -6.33
CA LEU A 375 -2.13 43.54 -6.59
C LEU A 375 -1.66 42.09 -6.50
N ARG A 376 -0.76 41.69 -7.41
CA ARG A 376 -0.27 40.32 -7.50
C ARG A 376 1.25 40.31 -7.52
N GLY A 377 1.83 39.43 -6.70
CA GLY A 377 3.24 39.13 -6.68
C GLY A 377 3.47 37.64 -6.91
N LYS A 378 4.67 37.30 -7.41
CA LYS A 378 5.15 35.92 -7.45
C LYS A 378 6.48 35.86 -6.72
N LEU A 379 6.60 34.90 -5.82
CA LEU A 379 7.81 34.72 -5.04
C LEU A 379 8.97 34.33 -5.96
N ARG A 380 10.11 34.98 -5.75
CA ARG A 380 11.36 34.65 -6.43
C ARG A 380 12.32 34.09 -5.40
N PHE A 381 12.67 32.82 -5.55
CA PHE A 381 13.67 32.21 -4.68
C PHE A 381 15.06 32.72 -5.09
N PRO A 382 15.89 33.16 -4.12
CA PRO A 382 17.22 33.63 -4.42
C PRO A 382 18.06 32.48 -4.99
N PRO A 383 18.82 32.68 -6.08
CA PRO A 383 19.59 31.62 -6.72
C PRO A 383 20.82 31.17 -5.91
N LYS A 384 21.10 31.79 -4.77
CA LYS A 384 22.44 31.75 -4.16
C LYS A 384 22.69 30.60 -3.18
N GLU A 385 21.67 29.91 -2.67
CA GLU A 385 21.85 28.66 -1.91
C GLU A 385 20.50 27.94 -1.82
N ALA A 386 20.39 26.78 -2.49
CA ALA A 386 19.24 25.91 -2.33
C ALA A 386 19.19 25.36 -0.90
N PRO A 387 18.00 25.08 -0.33
CA PRO A 387 17.92 24.40 0.95
C PRO A 387 18.76 23.10 0.92
N PRO A 388 19.35 22.71 2.06
CA PRO A 388 20.01 21.41 2.15
C PRO A 388 19.03 20.31 1.79
N ARG A 389 19.53 19.18 1.29
CA ARG A 389 18.70 18.03 0.95
C ARG A 389 18.71 17.00 2.08
N ASP A 390 17.59 16.33 2.27
CA ASP A 390 17.46 15.20 3.18
C ASP A 390 18.01 13.89 2.56
N ALA A 391 17.89 12.79 3.30
CA ALA A 391 18.37 11.48 2.86
C ALA A 391 17.63 10.94 1.62
N ASP A 392 16.39 11.38 1.39
CA ASP A 392 15.56 10.98 0.25
C ASP A 392 15.79 11.91 -0.96
N GLY A 393 16.65 12.91 -0.81
CA GLY A 393 17.00 13.90 -1.84
C GLY A 393 16.00 15.04 -1.97
N PHE A 394 15.01 15.16 -1.08
CA PHE A 394 14.12 16.30 -1.01
C PHE A 394 14.82 17.49 -0.37
N PHE A 395 14.38 18.72 -0.61
CA PHE A 395 14.79 19.85 0.21
C PHE A 395 14.37 19.64 1.67
N ASP A 396 15.14 20.16 2.62
CA ASP A 396 14.71 20.15 4.02
C ASP A 396 13.40 20.96 4.15
N ALA A 397 12.34 20.29 4.61
CA ALA A 397 11.00 20.87 4.64
C ALA A 397 10.91 22.13 5.49
N ASN A 398 11.65 22.19 6.61
CA ASN A 398 11.65 23.34 7.51
C ASN A 398 12.38 24.52 6.89
N ARG A 399 13.57 24.29 6.31
CA ARG A 399 14.34 25.33 5.61
C ARG A 399 13.62 25.85 4.39
N LEU A 400 12.94 24.97 3.65
CA LEU A 400 12.11 25.37 2.52
C LEU A 400 10.91 26.20 2.99
N GLY A 401 10.23 25.79 4.07
CA GLY A 401 9.15 26.56 4.68
C GLY A 401 9.59 27.95 5.16
N GLU A 402 10.71 28.05 5.87
CA GLU A 402 11.33 29.32 6.28
C GLU A 402 11.60 30.23 5.07
N ALA A 403 12.17 29.68 3.99
CA ALA A 403 12.45 30.43 2.77
C ALA A 403 11.17 30.94 2.09
N ILE A 404 10.10 30.13 2.07
CA ILE A 404 8.79 30.53 1.55
C ILE A 404 8.21 31.67 2.40
N VAL A 405 8.21 31.54 3.72
CA VAL A 405 7.68 32.56 4.64
C VAL A 405 8.44 33.87 4.48
N HIS A 406 9.76 33.83 4.52
CA HIS A 406 10.59 35.02 4.38
C HIS A 406 10.37 35.72 3.03
N GLY A 407 10.38 34.96 1.93
CA GLY A 407 10.10 35.51 0.61
C GLY A 407 8.67 36.07 0.48
N ALA A 408 7.71 35.45 1.17
CA ALA A 408 6.32 35.87 1.15
C ALA A 408 6.15 37.20 1.88
N LEU A 409 6.75 37.35 3.07
CA LEU A 409 6.75 38.60 3.82
C LEU A 409 7.41 39.75 3.05
N GLN A 410 8.53 39.50 2.37
CA GLN A 410 9.17 40.50 1.50
C GLN A 410 8.25 40.92 0.35
N CYS A 411 7.59 39.95 -0.29
CA CYS A 411 6.65 40.22 -1.37
C CYS A 411 5.43 41.01 -0.85
N MET A 412 4.86 40.63 0.29
CA MET A 412 3.74 41.35 0.92
C MET A 412 4.12 42.80 1.22
N SER A 413 5.28 43.03 1.85
CA SER A 413 5.79 44.38 2.13
C SER A 413 5.95 45.21 0.86
N SER A 414 6.45 44.60 -0.23
CA SER A 414 6.57 45.28 -1.53
C SER A 414 5.22 45.60 -2.17
N LEU A 415 4.19 44.76 -1.99
CA LEU A 415 2.83 45.01 -2.47
C LEU A 415 2.16 46.13 -1.66
N VAL A 416 2.35 46.16 -0.34
CA VAL A 416 1.85 47.25 0.52
C VAL A 416 2.49 48.58 0.13
N GLY A 417 3.78 48.61 -0.16
CA GLY A 417 4.44 49.84 -0.63
C GLY A 417 3.99 50.36 -2.00
N GLN A 418 3.17 49.60 -2.73
CA GLN A 418 2.58 50.00 -4.02
C GLN A 418 1.14 50.50 -3.91
N LEU A 419 0.52 50.32 -2.75
CA LEU A 419 -0.81 50.83 -2.40
C LEU A 419 -0.72 52.24 -1.82
#